data_AF-A0A0Q5T739-F1
#
_entry.id   AF-A0A0Q5T739-F1
#
_cell.length_a   1.000
_cell.length_b   1.000
_cell.length_c   1.000
_cell.angle_alpha   90.00
_cell.angle_beta   90.00
_cell.angle_gamma   90.00
#
_symmetry.space_group_name_H-M   'P 1'
#
loop_
_entity.id
_entity.type
_entity.pdbx_description
1 polymer ?
#
loop_
_entity_poly.entity_id
_entity_poly.type
_entity_poly.pdbx_seq_one_letter_code
_entity_poly.pdbx_strand_id
1 'polypeptide(L)'
;MTTDALTYLREEIKTYFPESKELQLSGSLANQPRFNFYFEITGGLRFLLYLNWDGDGDGFTLKCLEFVEAGVLKKLVSSYPNSGSKVFNIGQPRSTIGFLYKGKNTLQPVFTRGYFNEPLGASDITCGQLLNSIDPTLIVRS
;
A
#
# COMPACT_ATOMS: atom_id res chain seq x y z
N MET A 1 9.47 12.00 14.36
CA MET A 1 8.20 12.20 13.64
C MET A 1 8.00 11.17 12.53
N THR A 2 9.01 10.81 11.73
CA THR A 2 8.86 9.89 10.58
C THR A 2 8.62 8.41 10.96
N THR A 3 9.28 7.89 12.01
CA THR A 3 9.05 6.50 12.49
C THR A 3 7.63 6.30 13.04
N ASP A 4 7.06 7.33 13.67
CA ASP A 4 5.72 7.27 14.26
C ASP A 4 4.64 7.28 13.17
N ALA A 5 4.83 8.07 12.11
CA ALA A 5 3.92 8.13 10.96
C ALA A 5 3.83 6.78 10.25
N LEU A 6 4.98 6.16 9.95
CA LEU A 6 5.01 4.85 9.29
C LEU A 6 4.38 3.76 10.18
N THR A 7 4.70 3.75 11.48
CA THR A 7 4.10 2.79 12.43
C THR A 7 2.59 2.93 12.45
N TYR A 8 2.09 4.17 12.59
CA TYR A 8 0.67 4.46 12.54
C TYR A 8 -0.01 4.01 11.24
N LEU A 9 0.57 4.33 10.08
CA LEU A 9 0.00 3.92 8.79
C LEU A 9 -0.05 2.39 8.63
N ARG A 10 0.96 1.67 9.13
CA ARG A 10 0.99 0.20 9.12
C ARG A 10 -0.13 -0.39 10.00
N GLU A 11 -0.33 0.19 11.18
CA GLU A 11 -1.41 -0.20 12.10
C GLU A 11 -2.79 0.07 11.50
N GLU A 12 -2.98 1.21 10.84
CA GLU A 12 -4.24 1.56 10.17
C GLU A 12 -4.54 0.63 8.99
N ILE A 13 -3.53 0.29 8.16
CA ILE A 13 -3.68 -0.71 7.09
C ILE A 13 -4.11 -2.05 7.67
N LYS A 14 -3.49 -2.49 8.78
CA LYS A 14 -3.84 -3.75 9.44
C LYS A 14 -5.22 -3.72 10.07
N THR A 15 -5.63 -2.57 10.61
CA THR A 15 -6.95 -2.37 11.20
C THR A 15 -8.05 -2.41 10.13
N TYR A 16 -7.82 -1.76 8.99
CA TYR A 16 -8.76 -1.73 7.88
C TYR A 16 -8.82 -3.06 7.11
N PHE A 17 -7.66 -3.71 6.93
CA PHE A 17 -7.54 -5.04 6.32
C PHE A 17 -7.01 -6.05 7.37
N PRO A 18 -7.88 -6.64 8.21
CA PRO A 18 -7.46 -7.52 9.30
C PRO A 18 -6.66 -8.74 8.86
N GLU A 19 -6.91 -9.25 7.65
CA GLU A 19 -6.18 -10.40 7.08
C GLU A 19 -4.85 -10.01 6.44
N SER A 20 -4.57 -8.71 6.33
CA SER A 20 -3.39 -8.25 5.61
C SER A 20 -2.09 -8.67 6.28
N LYS A 21 -1.07 -8.90 5.45
CA LYS A 21 0.26 -9.28 5.90
C LYS A 21 1.30 -8.44 5.17
N GLU A 22 2.13 -7.76 5.94
CA GLU A 22 3.30 -7.10 5.38
C GLU A 22 4.36 -8.13 4.99
N LEU A 23 4.86 -8.02 3.76
CA LEU A 23 5.86 -8.91 3.22
C LEU A 23 7.25 -8.56 3.76
N GLN A 24 7.92 -9.56 4.30
CA GLN A 24 9.26 -9.43 4.86
C GLN A 24 10.31 -10.10 3.97
N LEU A 25 11.53 -9.60 4.02
CA LEU A 25 12.65 -10.22 3.30
C LEU A 25 13.41 -11.18 4.18
N SER A 26 14.26 -11.99 3.55
CA SER A 26 15.30 -12.71 4.29
C SER A 26 16.27 -11.74 4.97
N GLY A 27 16.89 -12.19 6.07
CA GLY A 27 17.82 -11.37 6.85
C GLY A 27 19.00 -10.80 6.03
N SER A 28 19.47 -11.52 5.00
CA SER A 28 20.51 -11.05 4.10
C SER A 28 20.08 -9.87 3.23
N LEU A 29 18.78 -9.68 3.00
CA LEU A 29 18.20 -8.57 2.25
C LEU A 29 17.49 -7.53 3.14
N ALA A 30 17.23 -7.86 4.42
CA ALA A 30 16.49 -7.04 5.36
C ALA A 30 17.24 -5.80 5.84
N ASN A 31 18.58 -5.80 5.79
CA ASN A 31 19.41 -4.69 6.25
C ASN A 31 19.44 -3.48 5.30
N GLN A 32 18.70 -3.52 4.18
CA GLN A 32 18.59 -2.38 3.27
C GLN A 32 17.50 -1.42 3.78
N PRO A 33 17.78 -0.12 3.95
CA PRO A 33 16.77 0.88 4.25
C PRO A 33 15.64 0.78 3.23
N ARG A 34 14.44 0.42 3.71
CA ARG A 34 13.28 0.25 2.85
C ARG A 34 12.32 1.38 3.06
N PHE A 35 12.12 2.06 1.96
CA PHE A 35 11.13 3.09 1.74
C PHE A 35 9.89 2.52 1.07
N ASN A 36 9.79 1.19 0.96
CA ASN A 36 8.80 0.47 0.17
C ASN A 36 8.29 -0.72 0.97
N PHE A 37 7.01 -0.69 1.33
CA PHE A 37 6.33 -1.67 2.15
C PHE A 37 5.20 -2.29 1.33
N TYR A 38 5.18 -3.62 1.28
CA TYR A 38 4.22 -4.38 0.48
C TYR A 38 3.31 -5.14 1.42
N PHE A 39 1.99 -5.08 1.18
CA PHE A 39 1.00 -5.78 1.97
C PHE A 39 0.14 -6.65 1.05
N GLU A 40 0.17 -7.95 1.31
CA GLU A 40 -0.90 -8.83 0.85
C GLU A 40 -2.17 -8.45 1.62
N ILE A 41 -3.25 -8.10 0.92
CA ILE A 41 -4.48 -7.60 1.55
C ILE A 41 -5.26 -8.74 2.20
N THR A 42 -5.50 -9.79 1.42
CA THR A 42 -6.02 -11.09 1.85
C THR A 42 -5.58 -12.15 0.84
N GLY A 43 -5.51 -13.40 1.28
CA GLY A 43 -5.06 -14.52 0.46
C GLY A 43 -5.98 -14.75 -0.74
N GLY A 44 -5.37 -15.01 -1.91
CA GLY A 44 -6.12 -15.39 -3.11
C GLY A 44 -6.65 -14.22 -3.94
N LEU A 45 -6.35 -12.97 -3.56
CA LEU A 45 -6.56 -11.82 -4.44
C LEU A 45 -5.39 -11.62 -5.41
N ARG A 46 -5.67 -10.90 -6.49
CA ARG A 46 -4.66 -10.44 -7.47
C ARG A 46 -4.16 -9.03 -7.19
N PHE A 47 -4.37 -8.54 -5.96
CA PHE A 47 -4.08 -7.17 -5.57
C PHE A 47 -3.06 -7.13 -4.43
N LEU A 48 -2.13 -6.18 -4.50
CA LEU A 48 -1.10 -5.94 -3.50
C LEU A 48 -1.09 -4.45 -3.16
N LEU A 49 -1.11 -4.11 -1.87
CA LEU A 49 -0.87 -2.72 -1.46
C LEU A 49 0.63 -2.46 -1.40
N TYR A 50 1.01 -1.28 -1.85
CA TYR A 50 2.37 -0.78 -1.83
C TYR A 50 2.34 0.60 -1.19
N LEU A 51 2.90 0.71 0.01
CA LEU A 51 3.14 1.98 0.69
C LEU A 51 4.60 2.37 0.49
N ASN A 52 4.82 3.55 -0.05
CA ASN A 52 6.14 4.13 -0.20
C ASN A 52 6.27 5.43 0.59
N TRP A 53 7.42 5.60 1.21
CA TRP A 53 7.86 6.81 1.89
C TRP A 53 9.21 7.18 1.28
N ASP A 54 9.37 8.35 0.69
CA ASP A 54 10.62 8.72 -0.03
C ASP A 54 11.84 8.89 0.88
N GLY A 55 11.64 8.85 2.20
CA GLY A 55 12.70 8.95 3.20
C GLY A 55 12.93 10.38 3.69
N ASP A 56 12.14 11.33 3.22
CA ASP A 56 12.23 12.73 3.63
C ASP A 56 10.83 13.31 3.95
N GLY A 57 10.74 14.07 5.04
CA GLY A 57 9.48 14.65 5.51
C GLY A 57 8.34 13.64 5.72
N ASP A 58 7.11 14.14 5.54
CA ASP A 58 5.86 13.42 5.83
C ASP A 58 5.10 12.99 4.56
N GLY A 59 5.80 12.88 3.43
CA GLY A 59 5.22 12.53 2.12
C GLY A 59 5.17 11.03 1.87
N PHE A 60 3.98 10.51 1.54
CA PHE A 60 3.78 9.09 1.28
C PHE A 60 3.05 8.87 -0.04
N THR A 61 3.29 7.71 -0.65
CA THR A 61 2.54 7.21 -1.80
C THR A 61 1.96 5.83 -1.49
N LEU A 62 0.64 5.70 -1.55
CA LEU A 62 -0.04 4.41 -1.47
C LEU A 62 -0.52 3.99 -2.87
N LYS A 63 -0.19 2.77 -3.28
CA LYS A 63 -0.66 2.16 -4.52
C LYS A 63 -1.41 0.88 -4.24
N CYS A 64 -2.44 0.62 -5.04
CA CYS A 64 -2.99 -0.71 -5.21
C CYS A 64 -2.46 -1.24 -6.54
N LEU A 65 -1.58 -2.24 -6.47
CA LEU A 65 -1.05 -2.93 -7.62
C LEU A 65 -1.99 -4.07 -7.99
N GLU A 66 -2.31 -4.18 -9.27
CA GLU A 66 -3.11 -5.24 -9.85
C GLU A 66 -2.23 -6.14 -10.71
N PHE A 67 -2.38 -7.44 -10.50
CA PHE A 67 -1.73 -8.49 -11.26
C PHE A 67 -2.76 -9.21 -12.13
N VAL A 68 -2.30 -9.85 -13.19
CA VAL A 68 -3.18 -10.56 -14.15
C VAL A 68 -4.11 -11.54 -13.43
N GLU A 69 -3.54 -12.32 -12.50
CA GLU A 69 -4.27 -13.30 -11.69
C GLU A 69 -3.61 -13.50 -10.32
N ALA A 70 -4.39 -14.05 -9.37
CA ALA A 70 -3.93 -14.31 -8.00
C ALA A 70 -2.76 -15.31 -7.94
N GLY A 71 -2.74 -16.29 -8.84
CA GLY A 71 -1.67 -17.29 -8.93
C GLY A 71 -0.30 -16.68 -9.23
N VAL A 72 -0.26 -15.64 -10.07
CA VAL A 72 0.97 -14.87 -10.35
C VAL A 72 1.44 -14.16 -9.10
N LEU A 73 0.56 -13.39 -8.44
CA LEU A 73 0.93 -12.66 -7.22
C LEU A 73 1.45 -13.61 -6.13
N LYS A 74 0.77 -14.74 -5.89
CA LYS A 74 1.19 -15.76 -4.92
C LYS A 74 2.62 -16.25 -5.16
N LYS A 75 3.00 -16.49 -6.42
CA LYS A 75 4.37 -16.90 -6.78
C LYS A 75 5.38 -15.79 -6.45
N LEU A 76 5.09 -14.53 -6.81
CA LEU A 76 5.97 -13.40 -6.54
C LEU A 76 6.17 -13.14 -5.04
N VAL A 77 5.08 -13.20 -4.26
CA VAL A 77 5.13 -13.09 -2.79
C VAL A 77 6.03 -14.17 -2.20
N SER A 78 5.92 -15.41 -2.69
CA SER A 78 6.77 -16.52 -2.25
C SER A 78 8.25 -16.32 -2.62
N SER A 79 8.54 -15.66 -3.75
CA SER A 79 9.90 -15.36 -4.19
C SER A 79 10.49 -14.10 -3.58
N TYR A 80 9.67 -13.19 -3.05
CA TYR A 80 10.08 -11.89 -2.53
C TYR A 80 11.23 -11.96 -1.50
N PRO A 81 11.28 -12.92 -0.55
CA PRO A 81 12.38 -13.02 0.40
C PRO A 81 13.76 -13.26 -0.22
N ASN A 82 13.82 -13.77 -1.46
CA ASN A 82 15.05 -14.09 -2.18
C ASN A 82 15.36 -13.10 -3.30
N SER A 83 14.33 -12.61 -3.99
CA SER A 83 14.47 -11.79 -5.20
C SER A 83 14.28 -10.28 -4.95
N GLY A 84 13.76 -9.90 -3.78
CA GLY A 84 13.50 -8.51 -3.44
C GLY A 84 12.36 -7.88 -4.24
N SER A 85 12.25 -6.54 -4.20
CA SER A 85 11.10 -5.80 -4.74
C SER A 85 10.96 -5.81 -6.25
N LYS A 86 12.04 -6.10 -7.00
CA LYS A 86 12.02 -6.11 -8.47
C LYS A 86 10.99 -7.08 -9.05
N VAL A 87 10.63 -8.12 -8.31
CA VAL A 87 9.61 -9.11 -8.73
C VAL A 87 8.22 -8.49 -8.92
N PHE A 88 7.92 -7.39 -8.22
CA PHE A 88 6.60 -6.76 -8.28
C PHE A 88 6.46 -5.72 -9.39
N ASN A 89 7.53 -5.44 -10.16
CA ASN A 89 7.49 -4.50 -11.29
C ASN A 89 6.50 -4.91 -12.39
N ILE A 90 6.07 -6.17 -12.40
CA ILE A 90 5.07 -6.66 -13.36
C ILE A 90 3.64 -6.27 -12.98
N GLY A 91 3.40 -5.88 -11.73
CA GLY A 91 2.10 -5.39 -11.28
C GLY A 91 1.84 -3.98 -11.80
N GLN A 92 0.64 -3.74 -12.32
CA GLN A 92 0.25 -2.42 -12.81
C GLN A 92 -0.47 -1.65 -11.70
N PRO A 93 -0.19 -0.35 -11.48
CA PRO A 93 -0.96 0.44 -10.54
C PRO A 93 -2.41 0.58 -11.03
N ARG A 94 -3.36 -0.06 -10.34
CA ARG A 94 -4.79 0.21 -10.52
C ARG A 94 -5.14 1.61 -10.02
N SER A 95 -4.51 1.98 -8.90
CA SER A 95 -4.77 3.21 -8.16
C SER A 95 -3.48 3.68 -7.51
N THR A 96 -3.28 5.00 -7.44
CA THR A 96 -2.14 5.63 -6.75
C THR A 96 -2.59 6.91 -6.08
N ILE A 97 -2.31 7.04 -4.78
CA ILE A 97 -2.58 8.25 -4.00
C ILE A 97 -1.26 8.73 -3.39
N GLY A 98 -0.87 9.96 -3.69
CA GLY A 98 0.15 10.67 -2.92
C GLY A 98 -0.50 11.53 -1.86
N PHE A 99 0.04 11.51 -0.64
CA PHE A 99 -0.53 12.24 0.49
C PHE A 99 0.55 12.70 1.47
N LEU A 100 0.25 13.76 2.22
CA LEU A 100 1.04 14.21 3.36
C LEU A 100 0.42 13.70 4.66
N TYR A 101 1.24 13.16 5.55
CA TYR A 101 0.84 12.85 6.91
C TYR A 101 0.95 14.11 7.78
N LYS A 102 -0.16 14.58 8.37
CA LYS A 102 -0.17 15.78 9.23
C LYS A 102 -0.26 15.46 10.72
N GLY A 103 -0.34 14.18 11.07
CA GLY A 103 -0.62 13.71 12.42
C GLY A 103 -1.77 12.72 12.42
N LYS A 104 -1.91 11.99 13.54
CA LYS A 104 -2.83 10.86 13.69
C LYS A 104 -4.21 11.14 13.07
N ASN A 105 -4.62 10.25 12.18
CA ASN A 105 -5.87 10.29 11.42
C ASN A 105 -6.13 11.56 10.59
N THR A 106 -5.09 12.35 10.32
CA THR A 106 -5.17 13.58 9.51
C THR A 106 -4.14 13.49 8.38
N LEU A 107 -4.62 13.26 7.18
CA LEU A 107 -3.83 13.15 5.96
C LEU A 107 -4.29 14.18 4.95
N GLN A 108 -3.39 14.70 4.13
CA GLN A 108 -3.77 15.57 3.01
C GLN A 108 -3.45 14.91 1.68
N PRO A 109 -4.43 14.56 0.85
CA PRO A 109 -4.18 14.10 -0.51
C PRO A 109 -3.48 15.20 -1.32
N VAL A 110 -2.41 14.82 -2.00
CA VAL A 110 -1.66 15.70 -2.92
C VAL A 110 -2.04 15.39 -4.36
N PHE A 111 -2.21 14.11 -4.68
CA PHE A 111 -2.67 13.68 -6.00
C PHE A 111 -3.31 12.29 -5.96
N THR A 112 -4.16 12.02 -6.93
CA THR A 112 -4.77 10.70 -7.17
C THR A 112 -4.65 10.34 -8.66
N ARG A 113 -4.43 9.05 -8.97
CA ARG A 113 -4.38 8.51 -10.34
C ARG A 113 -4.95 7.10 -10.41
N GLY A 114 -5.71 6.80 -11.47
CA GLY A 114 -6.29 5.48 -11.69
C GLY A 114 -7.73 5.34 -11.21
N TYR A 115 -8.14 4.13 -10.87
CA TYR A 115 -9.48 3.80 -10.42
C TYR A 115 -9.64 4.04 -8.91
N PHE A 116 -10.73 4.65 -8.47
CA PHE A 116 -11.03 4.84 -7.04
C PHE A 116 -12.50 4.52 -6.77
N ASN A 117 -12.79 3.96 -5.59
CA ASN A 117 -14.18 3.74 -5.17
C ASN A 117 -14.87 5.07 -4.90
N GLU A 118 -14.17 5.97 -4.23
CA GLU A 118 -14.61 7.34 -3.95
C GLU A 118 -13.48 8.33 -4.27
N PRO A 119 -13.77 9.40 -5.04
CA PRO A 119 -12.80 10.46 -5.27
C PRO A 119 -12.40 11.15 -3.96
N LEU A 120 -11.11 11.33 -3.74
CA LEU A 120 -10.60 12.13 -2.62
C LEU A 120 -10.48 13.59 -3.04
N GLY A 121 -10.97 14.51 -2.19
CA GLY A 121 -10.77 15.95 -2.35
C GLY A 121 -9.37 16.40 -1.92
N ALA A 122 -9.11 17.70 -2.04
CA ALA A 122 -7.85 18.34 -1.61
C ALA A 122 -7.83 18.72 -0.11
N SER A 123 -8.93 18.49 0.61
CA SER A 123 -9.06 18.72 2.05
C SER A 123 -8.40 17.58 2.84
N ASP A 124 -8.23 17.81 4.14
CA ASP A 124 -7.77 16.75 5.03
C ASP A 124 -8.77 15.58 5.08
N ILE A 125 -8.23 14.36 5.14
CA ILE A 125 -8.96 13.09 5.18
C ILE A 125 -8.40 12.20 6.30
N THR A 126 -9.19 11.19 6.64
CA THR A 126 -8.82 10.12 7.56
C THR A 126 -8.09 8.97 6.85
N CYS A 127 -7.39 8.12 7.61
CA CYS A 127 -6.81 6.88 7.08
C CYS A 127 -7.89 5.94 6.52
N GLY A 128 -9.05 5.87 7.17
CA GLY A 128 -10.18 5.07 6.71
C GLY A 128 -10.69 5.51 5.33
N GLN A 129 -10.80 6.83 5.09
CA GLN A 129 -11.18 7.36 3.77
C GLN A 129 -10.11 7.06 2.70
N LEU A 130 -8.82 7.19 3.04
CA LEU A 130 -7.72 6.84 2.14
C LEU A 130 -7.80 5.37 1.71
N LEU A 131 -7.96 4.46 2.68
CA LEU A 131 -7.98 3.02 2.44
C LEU A 131 -9.25 2.59 1.71
N ASN A 132 -10.41 3.15 2.06
CA ASN A 132 -11.67 2.91 1.36
C ASN A 132 -11.61 3.32 -0.12
N SER A 133 -11.00 4.48 -0.43
CA SER A 133 -10.89 4.97 -1.80
C SER A 133 -10.11 4.00 -2.71
N ILE A 134 -9.12 3.28 -2.14
CA ILE A 134 -8.22 2.39 -2.89
C ILE A 134 -8.53 0.89 -2.72
N ASP A 135 -9.49 0.54 -1.86
CA ASP A 135 -9.82 -0.84 -1.52
C ASP A 135 -10.27 -1.64 -2.75
N PRO A 136 -9.54 -2.70 -3.15
CA PRO A 136 -9.92 -3.53 -4.28
C PRO A 136 -11.01 -4.56 -3.97
N THR A 137 -11.40 -4.73 -2.71
CA THR A 137 -12.44 -5.66 -2.28
C THR A 137 -13.84 -5.05 -2.34
N LEU A 138 -13.94 -3.72 -2.33
CA LEU A 138 -15.20 -2.97 -2.41
C LEU A 138 -15.74 -2.82 -3.82
N ILE A 139 -15.28 -3.61 -4.80
CA ILE A 139 -15.87 -3.57 -6.15
C ILE A 139 -17.34 -3.98 -6.05
N VAL A 140 -18.21 -2.97 -6.02
CA VAL A 140 -19.64 -3.08 -6.28
C VAL A 140 -19.76 -3.68 -7.68
N ARG A 141 -20.22 -4.93 -7.75
CA ARG A 141 -20.67 -5.50 -9.02
C ARG A 141 -21.78 -4.60 -9.53
N SER A 142 -21.54 -3.96 -10.67
CA SER A 142 -22.59 -3.33 -11.47
C SER A 142 -23.53 -4.39 -11.99
#